data_AF-A0A7C4IFE5-F1
#
_entry.id   AF-A0A7C4IFE5-F1
#
_cell.length_a   1.000
_cell.length_b   1.000
_cell.length_c   1.000
_cell.angle_alpha   90.00
_cell.angle_beta   90.00
_cell.angle_gamma   90.00
#
_symmetry.space_group_name_H-M   'P 1'
#
loop_
_entity.id
_entity.type
_entity.pdbx_description
1 polymer ?
#
loop_
_entity_poly.entity_id
_entity_poly.type
_entity_poly.pdbx_seq_one_letter_code
_entity_poly.pdbx_strand_id
1 'polypeptide(L)'
;MGRYAGRSTLPGSIWVRRCVPEGQRGTAGPTMRGGRDRVGPAVPASLRFRETAMPNEQNNPSASQVLKAEHEVILRVLGVLNKLVDRFNNGQGFEAEAFGKCVEFFRLFADACHHGKEEDLLFPKLESRGIPRNGGPIGVMLHEHKLGREIVKRMAAALEAPRSDKQAQVRCVQAAREFMALLSQHIYKEDNILFVMGDRVMTEADQKELGASFCHVECRKFQGKTRQQLEALEGELVRAWT
;
A
#
# COMPACT_ATOMS: atom_id res chain seq x y z
N MET A 1 -20.45 31.38 17.42
CA MET A 1 -20.43 30.08 18.13
C MET A 1 -20.70 29.01 17.09
N GLY A 2 -19.71 28.43 16.40
CA GLY A 2 -18.59 27.63 16.92
C GLY A 2 -18.88 26.15 16.58
N ARG A 3 -18.72 25.77 15.29
CA ARG A 3 -18.93 24.39 14.81
C ARG A 3 -17.73 23.52 15.19
N TYR A 4 -17.95 22.45 15.95
CA TYR A 4 -16.96 21.40 16.18
C TYR A 4 -17.01 20.40 15.02
N ALA A 5 -15.98 20.41 14.18
CA ALA A 5 -15.70 19.34 13.24
C ALA A 5 -14.92 18.24 13.97
N GLY A 6 -15.55 17.07 14.14
CA GLY A 6 -14.88 15.87 14.64
C GLY A 6 -13.89 15.35 13.60
N ARG A 7 -12.60 15.36 13.92
CA ARG A 7 -11.56 14.67 13.15
C ARG A 7 -11.72 13.16 13.38
N SER A 8 -12.11 12.44 12.34
CA SER A 8 -11.92 10.99 12.26
C SER A 8 -10.43 10.73 12.07
N THR A 9 -9.78 10.16 13.08
CA THR A 9 -8.43 9.62 12.97
C THR A 9 -8.53 8.15 12.57
N LEU A 10 -8.30 7.86 11.29
CA LEU A 10 -8.16 6.47 10.81
C LEU A 10 -6.90 5.84 11.44
N PRO A 11 -6.99 4.63 12.02
CA PRO A 11 -5.87 3.99 12.73
C PRO A 11 -4.72 3.51 11.81
N GLY A 12 -4.86 3.60 10.48
CA GLY A 12 -3.81 3.20 9.53
C GLY A 12 -2.73 4.27 9.26
N SER A 13 -2.89 5.49 9.77
CA SER A 13 -2.03 6.64 9.44
C SER A 13 -0.71 6.73 10.22
N ILE A 14 -0.41 5.76 11.08
CA ILE A 14 0.67 5.86 12.09
C ILE A 14 2.07 5.68 11.49
N TRP A 15 2.22 5.06 10.31
CA TRP A 15 3.53 4.62 9.82
C TRP A 15 3.99 5.22 8.49
N VAL A 16 3.27 6.21 7.95
CA VAL A 16 3.76 6.95 6.78
C VAL A 16 4.84 7.91 7.26
N ARG A 17 6.09 7.46 7.34
CA ARG A 17 7.21 8.39 7.19
C ARG A 17 6.97 9.08 5.86
N ARG A 18 6.76 10.40 5.92
CA ARG A 18 6.67 11.25 4.73
C ARG A 18 7.97 11.03 3.95
N CYS A 19 7.93 10.25 2.87
CA CYS A 19 9.02 10.18 1.92
C CYS A 19 9.14 11.58 1.31
N VAL A 20 10.01 12.42 1.88
CA VAL A 20 10.32 13.73 1.35
C VAL A 20 11.49 13.53 0.39
N PRO A 21 11.35 13.85 -0.91
CA PRO A 21 12.48 13.81 -1.84
C PRO A 21 13.54 14.80 -1.37
N GLU A 22 14.76 14.33 -1.19
CA GLU A 22 15.90 15.18 -0.89
C GLU A 22 16.31 15.93 -2.16
N GLY A 23 16.20 17.26 -2.14
CA GLY A 23 16.81 18.11 -3.17
C GLY A 23 15.87 18.87 -4.12
N GLN A 24 15.20 19.90 -3.60
CA GLN A 24 14.97 21.14 -4.37
C GLN A 24 15.25 22.34 -3.45
N ARG A 25 16.53 22.67 -3.28
CA ARG A 25 16.94 24.02 -2.87
C ARG A 25 17.46 24.71 -4.12
N GLY A 26 16.64 25.59 -4.67
CA GLY A 26 17.09 26.56 -5.68
C GLY A 26 18.14 27.47 -5.05
N THR A 27 19.31 27.54 -5.65
CA THR A 27 20.35 28.50 -5.28
C THR A 27 20.22 29.71 -6.19
N ALA A 28 19.63 30.78 -5.66
CA ALA A 28 19.81 32.12 -6.21
C ALA A 28 21.26 32.56 -5.96
N GLY A 29 21.99 32.89 -7.03
CA GLY A 29 23.38 33.33 -6.96
C GLY A 29 23.52 34.76 -6.38
N PRO A 30 24.60 35.08 -5.65
CA PRO A 30 24.84 36.43 -5.21
C PRO A 30 25.87 37.15 -6.09
N THR A 31 25.54 38.36 -6.51
CA THR A 31 26.49 39.40 -6.91
C THR A 31 27.22 39.93 -5.68
N MET A 32 28.56 40.09 -5.73
CA MET A 32 29.32 40.85 -4.74
C MET A 32 30.24 41.88 -5.39
N ARG A 33 30.11 43.14 -4.94
CA ARG A 33 31.09 44.23 -5.06
C ARG A 33 31.87 44.30 -3.75
N GLY A 34 33.16 44.61 -3.82
CA GLY A 34 34.15 44.38 -2.76
C GLY A 34 34.17 45.34 -1.56
N GLY A 35 35.16 45.11 -0.69
CA GLY A 35 35.49 45.98 0.45
C GLY A 35 36.35 45.31 1.52
N ARG A 36 37.60 45.77 1.61
CA ARG A 36 38.75 45.48 2.50
C ARG A 36 38.52 45.04 3.96
N ASP A 37 39.48 44.21 4.39
CA ASP A 37 40.24 44.18 5.65
C ASP A 37 39.58 44.60 6.97
N ARG A 38 39.47 43.64 7.89
CA ARG A 38 39.96 43.80 9.27
C ARG A 38 40.08 42.45 10.00
N VAL A 39 41.25 42.25 10.61
CA VAL A 39 41.58 41.15 11.52
C VAL A 39 40.87 41.39 12.88
N GLY A 40 40.24 40.35 13.42
CA GLY A 40 39.58 40.32 14.73
C GLY A 40 39.66 38.91 15.36
N PRO A 41 39.51 38.77 16.68
CA PRO A 41 40.38 37.93 17.50
C PRO A 41 39.94 36.45 17.65
N ALA A 42 40.87 35.66 18.18
CA ALA A 42 40.77 34.23 18.46
C ALA A 42 39.51 33.83 19.26
N VAL A 43 38.84 32.78 18.79
CA VAL A 43 37.66 32.15 19.40
C VAL A 43 38.11 31.17 20.49
N PRO A 44 37.53 31.19 21.71
CA PRO A 44 37.90 30.25 22.77
C PRO A 44 37.35 28.85 22.50
N ALA A 45 38.17 27.86 22.84
CA ALA A 45 37.85 26.44 22.75
C ALA A 45 36.92 26.00 23.87
N SER A 46 35.60 26.13 23.69
CA SER A 46 34.60 25.27 24.36
C SER A 46 33.18 25.57 23.85
N LEU A 47 32.87 25.15 22.63
CA LEU A 47 31.49 24.91 22.22
C LEU A 47 31.42 23.47 21.74
N ARG A 48 31.24 22.55 22.69
CA ARG A 48 30.75 21.21 22.37
C ARG A 48 29.36 21.42 21.78
N PHE A 49 29.26 21.35 20.45
CA PHE A 49 27.99 21.09 19.82
C PHE A 49 27.48 19.79 20.43
N ARG A 50 26.35 19.87 21.15
CA ARG A 50 25.58 18.69 21.49
C ARG A 50 25.20 18.07 20.16
N GLU A 51 25.90 17.02 19.79
CA GLU A 51 25.46 16.09 18.76
C GLU A 51 24.12 15.55 19.26
N THR A 52 23.05 16.12 18.73
CA THR A 52 21.70 15.63 18.98
C THR A 52 21.67 14.22 18.47
N ALA A 53 21.53 13.27 19.39
CA ALA A 53 21.42 11.85 19.09
C ALA A 53 20.43 11.64 17.92
N MET A 54 20.89 10.93 16.90
CA MET A 54 20.05 10.43 15.83
C MET A 54 18.84 9.71 16.45
N PRO A 55 17.61 9.92 15.95
CA PRO A 55 16.44 9.23 16.49
C PRO A 55 16.68 7.73 16.46
N ASN A 56 16.29 7.07 17.56
CA ASN A 56 16.52 5.64 17.80
C ASN A 56 16.14 4.80 16.55
N GLU A 57 17.11 4.11 15.93
CA GLU A 57 16.87 3.23 14.76
C GLU A 57 15.96 2.02 15.12
N GLN A 58 15.68 1.79 16.40
CA GLN A 58 15.07 0.57 16.95
C GLN A 58 13.55 0.41 16.73
N ASN A 59 12.90 1.13 15.82
CA ASN A 59 11.43 0.99 15.67
C ASN A 59 10.88 1.29 14.26
N ASN A 60 11.63 0.95 13.20
CA ASN A 60 11.08 0.96 11.85
C ASN A 60 10.37 -0.38 11.58
N PRO A 61 9.14 -0.40 11.03
CA PRO A 61 8.45 -1.65 10.76
C PRO A 61 9.22 -2.52 9.76
N SER A 62 9.17 -3.83 9.95
CA SER A 62 9.68 -4.80 8.96
C SER A 62 8.88 -4.71 7.66
N ALA A 63 9.44 -5.22 6.56
CA ALA A 63 8.74 -5.32 5.28
C ALA A 63 7.43 -6.10 5.43
N SER A 64 7.44 -7.20 6.19
CA SER A 64 6.24 -8.00 6.49
C SER A 64 5.20 -7.22 7.30
N GLN A 65 5.60 -6.37 8.25
CA GLN A 65 4.68 -5.53 9.01
C GLN A 65 4.01 -4.47 8.13
N VAL A 66 4.74 -3.90 7.17
CA VAL A 66 4.17 -2.96 6.19
C VAL A 66 3.11 -3.65 5.33
N LEU A 67 3.43 -4.82 4.77
CA LEU A 67 2.50 -5.56 3.91
C LEU A 67 1.27 -6.08 4.68
N LYS A 68 1.45 -6.55 5.92
CA LYS A 68 0.33 -6.89 6.82
C LYS A 68 -0.60 -5.71 7.07
N ALA A 69 -0.04 -4.52 7.30
CA ALA A 69 -0.87 -3.32 7.47
C ALA A 69 -1.68 -2.99 6.19
N GLU A 70 -1.14 -3.29 5.01
CA GLU A 70 -1.84 -3.16 3.74
C GLU A 70 -2.91 -4.23 3.54
N HIS A 71 -2.65 -5.47 3.98
CA HIS A 71 -3.66 -6.53 4.03
C HIS A 71 -4.88 -6.12 4.84
N GLU A 72 -4.70 -5.47 5.97
CA GLU A 72 -5.83 -4.94 6.76
C GLU A 72 -6.68 -3.94 5.96
N VAL A 73 -6.07 -3.11 5.11
CA VAL A 73 -6.80 -2.19 4.21
C VAL A 73 -7.56 -2.98 3.14
N ILE A 74 -6.91 -3.98 2.53
CA ILE A 74 -7.50 -4.83 1.49
C ILE A 74 -8.69 -5.63 2.05
N LEU A 75 -8.54 -6.21 3.24
CA LEU A 75 -9.58 -7.00 3.92
C LEU A 75 -10.82 -6.15 4.23
N ARG A 76 -10.68 -4.86 4.56
CA ARG A 76 -11.83 -3.97 4.74
C ARG A 76 -12.62 -3.78 3.44
N VAL A 77 -11.94 -3.60 2.31
CA VAL A 77 -12.61 -3.49 1.00
C VAL A 77 -13.21 -4.83 0.56
N LEU A 78 -12.59 -5.96 0.89
CA LEU A 78 -13.22 -7.28 0.72
C LEU A 78 -14.51 -7.40 1.56
N GLY A 79 -14.52 -6.87 2.78
CA GLY A 79 -15.73 -6.77 3.60
C GLY A 79 -16.85 -5.99 2.93
N VAL A 80 -16.53 -4.85 2.30
CA VAL A 80 -17.48 -4.09 1.48
C VAL A 80 -17.98 -4.91 0.29
N LEU A 81 -17.08 -5.57 -0.44
CA LEU A 81 -17.44 -6.44 -1.57
C LEU A 81 -18.42 -7.54 -1.14
N ASN A 82 -18.23 -8.12 0.05
CA ASN A 82 -19.16 -9.12 0.59
C ASN A 82 -20.55 -8.53 0.84
N LYS A 83 -20.64 -7.31 1.41
CA LYS A 83 -21.94 -6.64 1.62
C LYS A 83 -22.67 -6.36 0.30
N LEU A 84 -21.95 -6.00 -0.75
CA LEU A 84 -22.52 -5.80 -2.09
C LEU A 84 -23.09 -7.10 -2.67
N VAL A 85 -22.36 -8.20 -2.50
CA VAL A 85 -22.80 -9.54 -2.90
C VAL A 85 -24.05 -9.96 -2.12
N ASP A 86 -24.05 -9.79 -0.79
CA ASP A 86 -25.19 -10.14 0.07
C ASP A 86 -26.44 -9.33 -0.30
N ARG A 87 -26.28 -8.02 -0.53
CA ARG A 87 -27.36 -7.14 -0.99
C ARG A 87 -28.00 -7.64 -2.28
N PHE A 88 -27.18 -8.01 -3.26
CA PHE A 88 -27.67 -8.56 -4.53
C PHE A 88 -28.44 -9.87 -4.33
N ASN A 89 -27.87 -10.81 -3.55
CA ASN A 89 -28.49 -12.11 -3.29
C ASN A 89 -29.81 -11.98 -2.53
N ASN A 90 -29.94 -10.95 -1.68
CA ASN A 90 -31.17 -10.64 -0.96
C ASN A 90 -32.21 -9.90 -1.81
N GLY A 91 -31.98 -9.73 -3.11
CA GLY A 91 -32.93 -9.06 -4.02
C GLY A 91 -33.01 -7.54 -3.84
N GLN A 92 -32.07 -6.93 -3.13
CA GLN A 92 -32.10 -5.50 -2.79
C GLN A 92 -31.48 -4.59 -3.86
N GLY A 93 -31.09 -5.16 -5.01
CA GLY A 93 -30.55 -4.43 -6.16
C GLY A 93 -29.05 -4.68 -6.40
N PHE A 94 -28.56 -4.16 -7.54
CA PHE A 94 -27.16 -4.27 -7.96
C PHE A 94 -26.51 -2.88 -7.99
N GLU A 95 -25.42 -2.72 -7.24
CA GLU A 95 -24.76 -1.43 -7.01
C GLU A 95 -23.52 -1.30 -7.88
N ALA A 96 -23.74 -1.10 -9.18
CA ALA A 96 -22.69 -1.11 -10.20
C ALA A 96 -21.53 -0.13 -9.87
N GLU A 97 -21.84 1.05 -9.34
CA GLU A 97 -20.82 2.04 -8.99
C GLU A 97 -19.92 1.57 -7.84
N ALA A 98 -20.51 0.97 -6.80
CA ALA A 98 -19.75 0.46 -5.65
C ALA A 98 -18.87 -0.74 -6.06
N PHE A 99 -19.40 -1.67 -6.88
CA PHE A 99 -18.58 -2.74 -7.47
C PHE A 99 -17.44 -2.16 -8.32
N GLY A 100 -17.68 -1.13 -9.12
CA GLY A 100 -16.65 -0.44 -9.91
C GLY A 100 -15.55 0.16 -9.06
N LYS A 101 -15.90 0.84 -7.96
CA LYS A 101 -14.93 1.38 -6.99
C LYS A 101 -14.12 0.29 -6.31
N CYS A 102 -14.73 -0.84 -5.94
CA CYS A 102 -13.99 -1.99 -5.43
C CYS A 102 -13.00 -2.54 -6.47
N VAL A 103 -13.42 -2.71 -7.72
CA VAL A 103 -12.55 -3.15 -8.82
C VAL A 103 -11.38 -2.19 -9.03
N GLU A 104 -11.63 -0.88 -9.03
CA GLU A 104 -10.58 0.14 -9.12
C GLU A 104 -9.58 0.01 -7.96
N PHE A 105 -10.07 -0.12 -6.73
CA PHE A 105 -9.24 -0.31 -5.55
C PHE A 105 -8.37 -1.58 -5.67
N PHE A 106 -8.93 -2.74 -6.03
CA PHE A 106 -8.16 -3.97 -6.14
C PHE A 106 -7.10 -3.92 -7.24
N ARG A 107 -7.39 -3.28 -8.39
CA ARG A 107 -6.41 -3.13 -9.48
C ARG A 107 -5.25 -2.22 -9.10
N LEU A 108 -5.53 -1.13 -8.40
CA LEU A 108 -4.54 -0.08 -8.17
C LEU A 108 -3.81 -0.24 -6.83
N PHE A 109 -4.53 -0.59 -5.76
CA PHE A 109 -3.96 -0.78 -4.44
C PHE A 109 -3.48 -2.22 -4.22
N ALA A 110 -4.38 -3.20 -4.30
CA ALA A 110 -4.02 -4.59 -3.99
C ALA A 110 -3.02 -5.16 -5.01
N ASP A 111 -3.22 -4.91 -6.30
CA ASP A 111 -2.33 -5.43 -7.33
C ASP A 111 -1.15 -4.50 -7.63
N ALA A 112 -1.38 -3.37 -8.30
CA ALA A 112 -0.29 -2.54 -8.80
C ALA A 112 0.64 -1.96 -7.71
N CYS A 113 0.11 -1.67 -6.53
CA CYS A 113 0.90 -1.16 -5.40
C CYS A 113 1.41 -2.29 -4.51
N HIS A 114 0.51 -3.11 -3.96
CA HIS A 114 0.85 -4.11 -2.95
C HIS A 114 1.52 -5.35 -3.55
N HIS A 115 0.86 -6.10 -4.44
CA HIS A 115 1.54 -7.22 -5.14
C HIS A 115 2.76 -6.73 -5.94
N GLY A 116 2.77 -5.48 -6.43
CA GLY A 116 3.94 -4.89 -7.06
C GLY A 116 5.16 -4.84 -6.13
N LYS A 117 4.99 -4.51 -4.84
CA LYS A 117 6.09 -4.60 -3.84
C LYS A 117 6.56 -6.03 -3.65
N GLU A 118 5.63 -6.97 -3.69
CA GLU A 118 5.95 -8.38 -3.46
C GLU A 118 6.69 -8.98 -4.64
N GLU A 119 6.13 -8.88 -5.84
CA GLU A 119 6.68 -9.44 -7.06
C GLU A 119 8.01 -8.80 -7.45
N ASP A 120 8.14 -7.48 -7.31
CA ASP A 120 9.34 -6.75 -7.76
C ASP A 120 10.46 -6.68 -6.70
N LEU A 121 10.13 -6.76 -5.41
CA LEU A 121 11.09 -6.47 -4.32
C LEU A 121 11.17 -7.59 -3.28
N LEU A 122 10.06 -7.96 -2.65
CA LEU A 122 10.08 -8.95 -1.56
C LEU A 122 10.46 -10.34 -2.06
N PHE A 123 9.75 -10.88 -3.06
CA PHE A 123 9.96 -12.23 -3.54
C PHE A 123 11.37 -12.46 -4.10
N PRO A 124 11.97 -11.54 -4.89
CA PRO A 124 13.38 -11.64 -5.27
C PRO A 124 14.33 -11.66 -4.07
N LYS A 125 14.05 -10.84 -3.03
CA LYS A 125 14.86 -10.85 -1.81
C LYS A 125 14.74 -12.18 -1.06
N LEU A 126 13.53 -12.70 -0.90
CA LEU A 126 13.29 -14.01 -0.27
C LEU A 126 13.97 -15.15 -1.04
N GLU A 127 13.95 -15.09 -2.37
CA GLU A 127 14.67 -16.03 -3.24
C GLU A 127 16.17 -15.99 -3.01
N SER A 128 16.76 -14.78 -2.95
CA SER A 128 18.18 -14.61 -2.63
C SER A 128 18.57 -15.11 -1.23
N ARG A 129 17.58 -15.20 -0.32
CA ARG A 129 17.73 -15.72 1.05
C ARG A 129 17.36 -17.21 1.17
N GLY A 130 17.16 -17.90 0.05
CA GLY A 130 17.03 -19.36 0.00
C GLY A 130 15.60 -19.89 0.00
N ILE A 131 14.57 -19.03 -0.10
CA ILE A 131 13.18 -19.48 -0.32
C ILE A 131 12.99 -19.72 -1.82
N PRO A 132 12.78 -20.95 -2.29
CA PRO A 132 12.74 -21.22 -3.72
C PRO A 132 11.53 -20.56 -4.39
N ARG A 133 11.77 -19.92 -5.54
CA ARG A 133 10.73 -19.30 -6.36
C ARG A 133 9.77 -20.34 -6.94
N ASN A 134 10.28 -21.46 -7.42
CA ASN A 134 9.48 -22.54 -8.01
C ASN A 134 9.29 -23.69 -7.01
N GLY A 135 8.12 -24.34 -7.03
CA GLY A 135 7.83 -25.48 -6.16
C GLY A 135 7.72 -25.15 -4.67
N GLY A 136 7.65 -23.86 -4.32
CA GLY A 136 7.56 -23.35 -2.95
C GLY A 136 6.50 -22.26 -2.80
N PRO A 137 6.43 -21.62 -1.62
CA PRO A 137 5.37 -20.66 -1.31
C PRO A 137 5.34 -19.44 -2.24
N ILE A 138 6.51 -18.94 -2.68
CA ILE A 138 6.59 -17.82 -3.65
C ILE A 138 5.87 -18.18 -4.96
N GLY A 139 6.08 -19.38 -5.48
CA GLY A 139 5.45 -19.84 -6.72
C GLY A 139 3.94 -19.94 -6.61
N VAL A 140 3.43 -20.31 -5.43
CA VAL A 140 1.99 -20.31 -5.15
C VAL A 140 1.44 -18.87 -5.13
N MET A 141 2.12 -17.92 -4.49
CA MET A 141 1.67 -16.52 -4.45
C MET A 141 1.62 -15.92 -5.84
N LEU A 142 2.67 -16.10 -6.65
CA LEU A 142 2.72 -15.63 -8.04
C LEU A 142 1.59 -16.22 -8.90
N HIS A 143 1.28 -17.50 -8.71
CA HIS A 143 0.16 -18.14 -9.40
C HIS A 143 -1.17 -17.50 -9.00
N GLU A 144 -1.39 -17.28 -7.71
CA GLU A 144 -2.62 -16.69 -7.20
C GLU A 144 -2.78 -15.22 -7.55
N HIS A 145 -1.70 -14.43 -7.59
CA HIS A 145 -1.76 -13.06 -8.12
C HIS A 145 -2.29 -13.05 -9.56
N LYS A 146 -1.79 -13.97 -10.40
CA LYS A 146 -2.28 -14.12 -11.78
C LYS A 146 -3.76 -14.51 -11.81
N LEU A 147 -4.19 -15.47 -11.01
CA LEU A 147 -5.61 -15.85 -10.91
C LEU A 147 -6.47 -14.66 -10.45
N GLY A 148 -6.02 -13.93 -9.43
CA GLY A 148 -6.68 -12.73 -8.90
C GLY A 148 -6.90 -11.68 -9.98
N ARG A 149 -5.85 -11.36 -10.76
CA ARG A 149 -5.94 -10.43 -11.89
C ARG A 149 -6.99 -10.87 -12.94
N GLU A 150 -7.06 -12.15 -13.26
CA GLU A 150 -8.08 -12.66 -14.21
C GLU A 150 -9.51 -12.59 -13.64
N ILE A 151 -9.70 -12.85 -12.33
CA ILE A 151 -11.01 -12.71 -11.69
C ILE A 151 -11.46 -11.24 -11.69
N VAL A 152 -10.59 -10.31 -11.30
CA VAL A 152 -10.90 -8.87 -11.29
C VAL A 152 -11.19 -8.35 -12.70
N LYS A 153 -10.49 -8.86 -13.73
CA LYS A 153 -10.79 -8.55 -15.13
C LYS A 153 -12.20 -9.00 -15.54
N ARG A 154 -12.65 -10.17 -15.07
CA ARG A 154 -14.04 -10.62 -15.31
C ARG A 154 -15.07 -9.75 -14.59
N MET A 155 -14.80 -9.32 -13.36
CA MET A 155 -15.66 -8.36 -12.67
C MET A 155 -15.76 -7.05 -13.46
N ALA A 156 -14.63 -6.49 -13.89
CA ALA A 156 -14.59 -5.28 -14.70
C ALA A 156 -15.38 -5.44 -16.00
N ALA A 157 -15.15 -6.53 -16.75
CA ALA A 157 -15.87 -6.79 -18.00
C ALA A 157 -17.39 -6.93 -17.81
N ALA A 158 -17.84 -7.48 -16.69
CA ALA A 158 -19.26 -7.58 -16.37
C ALA A 158 -19.88 -6.20 -16.07
N LEU A 159 -19.11 -5.25 -15.54
CA LEU A 159 -19.56 -3.89 -15.24
C LEU A 159 -19.69 -2.99 -16.48
N GLU A 160 -19.04 -3.33 -17.59
CA GLU A 160 -19.17 -2.63 -18.87
C GLU A 160 -20.50 -2.91 -19.58
N ALA A 161 -21.21 -3.98 -19.18
CA ALA A 161 -22.51 -4.32 -19.75
C ALA A 161 -23.59 -3.28 -19.36
N PRO A 162 -24.68 -3.15 -20.14
CA PRO A 162 -25.80 -2.30 -19.76
C PRO A 162 -26.33 -2.64 -18.37
N ARG A 163 -26.71 -1.61 -17.59
CA ARG A 163 -27.22 -1.80 -16.22
C ARG A 163 -28.47 -2.70 -16.15
N SER A 164 -29.20 -2.89 -17.24
CA SER A 164 -30.35 -3.78 -17.34
C SER A 164 -29.98 -5.26 -17.54
N ASP A 165 -28.74 -5.59 -17.92
CA ASP A 165 -28.30 -6.96 -18.14
C ASP A 165 -28.15 -7.73 -16.81
N LYS A 166 -29.17 -8.50 -16.47
CA LYS A 166 -29.19 -9.34 -15.26
C LYS A 166 -28.13 -10.44 -15.29
N GLN A 167 -27.79 -10.98 -16.45
CA GLN A 167 -26.77 -12.02 -16.55
C GLN A 167 -25.38 -11.44 -16.28
N ALA A 168 -25.11 -10.21 -16.72
CA ALA A 168 -23.88 -9.50 -16.37
C ALA A 168 -23.76 -9.27 -14.86
N GLN A 169 -24.85 -8.85 -14.20
CA GLN A 169 -24.89 -8.67 -12.75
C GLN A 169 -24.53 -9.98 -12.02
N VAL A 170 -25.15 -11.10 -12.42
CA VAL A 170 -24.86 -12.43 -11.86
C VAL A 170 -23.38 -12.81 -12.07
N ARG A 171 -22.82 -12.59 -13.27
CA ARG A 171 -21.40 -12.87 -13.54
C ARG A 171 -20.47 -12.02 -12.68
N CYS A 172 -20.78 -10.75 -12.46
CA CYS A 172 -20.02 -9.87 -11.58
C CYS A 172 -20.01 -10.39 -10.14
N VAL A 173 -21.18 -10.77 -9.63
CA VAL A 173 -21.34 -11.30 -8.27
C VAL A 173 -20.63 -12.64 -8.09
N GLN A 174 -20.69 -13.52 -9.08
CA GLN A 174 -19.97 -14.80 -9.05
C GLN A 174 -18.45 -14.57 -9.01
N ALA A 175 -17.93 -13.72 -9.90
CA ALA A 175 -16.51 -13.37 -9.90
C ALA A 175 -16.07 -12.69 -8.58
N ALA A 176 -16.91 -11.83 -8.01
CA ALA A 176 -16.65 -11.22 -6.70
C ALA A 176 -16.50 -12.27 -5.59
N ARG A 177 -17.37 -13.29 -5.54
CA ARG A 177 -17.27 -14.39 -4.57
C ARG A 177 -16.01 -15.21 -4.74
N GLU A 178 -15.65 -15.54 -5.98
CA GLU A 178 -14.41 -16.24 -6.31
C GLU A 178 -13.18 -15.42 -5.87
N PHE A 179 -13.19 -14.11 -6.10
CA PHE A 179 -12.10 -13.21 -5.70
C PHE A 179 -11.96 -13.12 -4.17
N MET A 180 -13.08 -12.97 -3.44
CA MET A 180 -13.04 -12.92 -1.97
C MET A 180 -12.46 -14.20 -1.37
N ALA A 181 -12.88 -15.36 -1.90
CA ALA A 181 -12.36 -16.65 -1.43
C ALA A 181 -10.87 -16.80 -1.72
N LEU A 182 -10.42 -16.46 -2.93
CA LEU A 182 -9.01 -16.49 -3.31
C LEU A 182 -8.19 -15.55 -2.44
N LEU A 183 -8.53 -14.26 -2.40
CA LEU A 183 -7.68 -13.24 -1.78
C LEU A 183 -7.62 -13.38 -0.25
N SER A 184 -8.69 -13.83 0.40
CA SER A 184 -8.66 -14.08 1.85
C SER A 184 -7.73 -15.25 2.21
N GLN A 185 -7.74 -16.33 1.41
CA GLN A 185 -6.83 -17.47 1.60
C GLN A 185 -5.39 -17.12 1.22
N HIS A 186 -5.22 -16.29 0.21
CA HIS A 186 -3.93 -15.75 -0.22
C HIS A 186 -3.26 -14.97 0.91
N ILE A 187 -3.94 -13.93 1.42
CA ILE A 187 -3.48 -13.09 2.54
C ILE A 187 -3.14 -13.95 3.76
N TYR A 188 -3.99 -14.93 4.09
CA TYR A 188 -3.71 -15.84 5.21
C TYR A 188 -2.38 -16.59 5.06
N LYS A 189 -2.10 -17.11 3.86
CA LYS A 189 -0.85 -17.84 3.60
C LYS A 189 0.36 -16.92 3.65
N GLU A 190 0.24 -15.69 3.17
CA GLU A 190 1.33 -14.73 3.27
C GLU A 190 1.61 -14.37 4.72
N ASP A 191 0.59 -13.94 5.45
CA ASP A 191 0.72 -13.45 6.81
C ASP A 191 1.25 -14.50 7.79
N ASN A 192 0.81 -15.75 7.63
CA ASN A 192 1.05 -16.82 8.60
C ASN A 192 2.11 -17.81 8.16
N ILE A 193 2.47 -17.85 6.87
CA ILE A 193 3.45 -18.80 6.33
C ILE A 193 4.61 -18.05 5.67
N LEU A 194 4.39 -17.38 4.55
CA LEU A 194 5.48 -16.81 3.75
C LEU A 194 6.23 -15.71 4.51
N PHE A 195 5.52 -14.77 5.14
CA PHE A 195 6.14 -13.68 5.89
C PHE A 195 6.84 -14.20 7.15
N VAL A 196 6.28 -15.20 7.84
CA VAL A 196 6.94 -15.86 8.98
C VAL A 196 8.23 -16.55 8.56
N MET A 197 8.25 -17.20 7.40
CA MET A 197 9.47 -17.78 6.83
C MET A 197 10.47 -16.70 6.43
N GLY A 198 9.99 -15.64 5.79
CA GLY A 198 10.80 -14.50 5.36
C GLY A 198 11.51 -13.81 6.52
N ASP A 199 10.79 -13.50 7.59
CA ASP A 199 11.33 -12.84 8.77
C ASP A 199 12.38 -13.69 9.51
N ARG A 200 12.41 -15.01 9.30
CA ARG A 200 13.44 -15.90 9.85
C ARG A 200 14.73 -15.92 9.02
N VAL A 201 14.65 -15.67 7.72
CA VAL A 201 15.81 -15.77 6.80
C VAL A 201 16.39 -14.41 6.43
N MET A 202 15.61 -13.33 6.57
CA MET A 202 16.06 -11.97 6.31
C MET A 202 16.82 -11.38 7.49
N THR A 203 17.89 -10.65 7.17
CA THR A 203 18.66 -9.85 8.13
C THR A 203 18.02 -8.47 8.33
N GLU A 204 18.41 -7.76 9.39
CA GLU A 204 17.99 -6.36 9.61
C GLU A 204 18.36 -5.45 8.43
N ALA A 205 19.50 -5.70 7.78
CA ALA A 205 19.93 -4.96 6.60
C ALA A 205 18.97 -5.17 5.41
N ASP A 206 18.50 -6.39 5.18
CA ASP A 206 17.50 -6.65 4.12
C ASP A 206 16.19 -5.94 4.41
N GLN A 207 15.75 -5.97 5.67
CA GLN A 207 14.51 -5.31 6.09
C GLN A 207 14.60 -3.79 5.91
N LYS A 208 15.75 -3.18 6.23
CA LYS A 208 16.01 -1.75 6.01
C LYS A 208 16.02 -1.40 4.52
N GLU A 209 16.67 -2.23 3.70
CA GLU A 209 16.72 -2.06 2.24
C GLU A 209 15.32 -2.17 1.59
N LEU A 210 14.55 -3.19 1.98
CA LEU A 210 13.16 -3.37 1.52
C LEU A 210 12.27 -2.22 1.95
N GLY A 211 12.36 -1.78 3.21
CA GLY A 211 11.58 -0.64 3.72
C GLY A 211 11.84 0.65 2.93
N ALA A 212 13.10 0.94 2.60
CA ALA A 212 13.44 2.07 1.73
C ALA A 212 12.85 1.92 0.32
N SER A 213 12.95 0.71 -0.25
CA SER A 213 12.42 0.40 -1.59
C SER A 213 10.90 0.49 -1.66
N PHE A 214 10.19 0.06 -0.61
CA PHE A 214 8.74 0.20 -0.50
C PHE A 214 8.31 1.67 -0.50
N CYS A 215 9.03 2.53 0.22
CA CYS A 215 8.74 3.96 0.24
C CYS A 215 8.80 4.58 -1.17
N HIS A 216 9.70 4.11 -2.03
CA HIS A 216 9.74 4.53 -3.43
C HIS A 216 8.54 4.06 -4.24
N VAL A 217 8.04 2.83 -4.02
CA VAL A 217 6.81 2.34 -4.65
C VAL A 217 5.61 3.18 -4.24
N GLU A 218 5.52 3.52 -2.94
CA GLU A 218 4.41 4.27 -2.36
C GLU A 218 4.33 5.72 -2.87
N CYS A 219 5.45 6.28 -3.31
CA CYS A 219 5.52 7.60 -3.94
C CYS A 219 5.09 7.59 -5.42
N ARG A 220 4.90 6.41 -6.05
CA ARG A 220 4.45 6.31 -7.44
C ARG A 220 2.98 6.71 -7.56
N LYS A 221 2.56 6.97 -8.81
CA LYS A 221 1.15 7.09 -9.17
C LYS A 221 0.71 5.84 -9.93
N PHE A 222 -0.43 5.28 -9.54
CA PHE A 222 -1.06 4.12 -10.16
C PHE A 222 -2.25 4.61 -10.98
N GLN A 223 -2.07 4.65 -12.30
CA GLN A 223 -3.04 5.27 -13.22
C GLN A 223 -3.46 6.68 -12.80
N GLY A 224 -2.48 7.49 -12.40
CA GLY A 224 -2.69 8.88 -11.98
C GLY A 224 -3.10 9.06 -10.51
N LYS A 225 -3.47 8.00 -9.79
CA LYS A 225 -3.81 8.07 -8.36
C LYS A 225 -2.61 7.80 -7.45
N THR A 226 -2.51 8.53 -6.35
CA THR A 226 -1.54 8.25 -5.28
C THR A 226 -2.07 7.17 -4.35
N ARG A 227 -1.17 6.53 -3.57
CA ARG A 227 -1.56 5.63 -2.47
C ARG A 227 -2.61 6.27 -1.54
N GLN A 228 -2.39 7.52 -1.14
CA GLN A 228 -3.32 8.25 -0.27
C GLN A 228 -4.73 8.40 -0.86
N GLN A 229 -4.84 8.59 -2.19
CA GLN A 229 -6.15 8.64 -2.85
C GLN A 229 -6.85 7.28 -2.87
N LEU A 230 -6.08 6.19 -2.95
CA LEU A 230 -6.62 4.83 -2.88
C LEU A 230 -7.05 4.46 -1.45
N GLU A 231 -6.31 4.90 -0.43
CA GLU A 231 -6.73 4.78 0.97
C GLU A 231 -7.98 5.62 1.26
N ALA A 232 -8.09 6.81 0.65
CA ALA A 232 -9.30 7.62 0.74
C ALA A 232 -10.51 6.92 0.08
N LEU A 233 -10.29 6.23 -1.05
CA LEU A 233 -11.31 5.41 -1.71
C LEU A 233 -11.75 4.24 -0.84
N GLU A 234 -10.83 3.55 -0.17
CA GLU A 234 -11.17 2.54 0.84
C GLU A 234 -12.04 3.13 1.94
N GLY A 235 -11.63 4.26 2.53
CA GLY A 235 -12.40 4.91 3.58
C GLY A 235 -13.80 5.37 3.11
N GLU A 236 -13.96 5.79 1.86
CA GLU A 236 -15.27 6.09 1.27
C GLU A 236 -16.14 4.84 1.17
N LEU A 237 -15.59 3.75 0.61
CA LEU A 237 -16.29 2.47 0.46
C LEU A 237 -16.74 1.93 1.82
N VAL A 238 -15.85 1.90 2.82
CA VAL A 238 -16.17 1.41 4.16
C VAL A 238 -17.27 2.25 4.80
N ARG A 239 -17.15 3.59 4.82
CA ARG A 239 -18.21 4.45 5.39
C ARG A 239 -19.58 4.28 4.74
N ALA A 240 -19.62 3.92 3.45
CA ALA A 240 -20.87 3.74 2.73
C ALA A 240 -21.52 2.37 2.98
N TRP A 241 -20.76 1.37 3.42
CA TRP A 241 -21.19 -0.05 3.43
C TRP A 241 -20.99 -0.78 4.77
N THR A 242 -20.46 -0.12 5.79
CA THR A 242 -20.31 -0.63 7.17
C THR A 242 -20.84 0.37 8.18
#